data_AF-A0AA39F804-F1
#
_entry.id   AF-A0AA39F804-F1
#
_cell.length_a   1.000
_cell.length_b   1.000
_cell.length_c   1.000
_cell.angle_alpha   90.00
_cell.angle_beta   90.00
_cell.angle_gamma   90.00
#
_symmetry.space_group_name_H-M   'P 1'
#
loop_
_entity.id
_entity.type
_entity.pdbx_description
1 polymer ?
#
loop_
_entity_poly.entity_id
_entity_poly.type
_entity_poly.pdbx_seq_one_letter_code
_entity_poly.pdbx_strand_id
1 'polypeptide(L)'
;MGETSGPTYLGLDLSTQQLKAVVVDDELKILYEANVEFDNDLPEFRTHGGVNQTKDAPGVASAPCLMWVKALDMLLDKLRVCGVDFSKVRAISGCAQQHGTVYWNKGSRNQLQNLRPDKFLHEQLCSSFALNNSPIWMDSSTTAECKIIEETVGGPRELAKITGSRAYERFSGAQIAKIWRTRPDVYANSERICLVSNFVATLLIGNYAPIDYADGSGMNLLDIHMKDWSNELLMTVAPDLRDRLGETVPSFTNLAPIATYYVERFGFSEQCRIIAFTGDNPASLIGMRLKKGDLACSLGTSDTLFLWLDVPKTLTDGHILCNPIDNDAFMGMLW
;
A
#
# COMPACT_ATOMS: atom_id res chain seq x y z
N MET A 1 -34.50 10.83 8.38
CA MET A 1 -33.26 10.06 8.60
C MET A 1 -32.50 10.81 9.67
N GLY A 2 -32.27 10.19 10.83
CA GLY A 2 -31.68 10.90 11.97
C GLY A 2 -30.26 11.34 11.63
N GLU A 3 -29.95 12.62 11.83
CA GLU A 3 -28.58 13.12 11.81
C GLU A 3 -27.76 12.31 12.81
N THR A 4 -26.80 11.53 12.34
CA THR A 4 -25.77 10.97 13.21
C THR A 4 -24.95 12.16 13.73
N SER A 5 -25.13 12.51 15.00
CA SER A 5 -24.44 13.67 15.61
C SER A 5 -22.98 13.38 15.98
N GLY A 6 -22.54 12.12 15.82
CA GLY A 6 -21.22 11.64 16.21
C GLY A 6 -20.14 11.85 15.13
N PRO A 7 -18.85 11.75 15.51
CA PRO A 7 -17.75 11.66 14.57
C PRO A 7 -17.87 10.44 13.65
N THR A 8 -17.17 10.48 12.53
CA THR A 8 -17.07 9.37 11.58
C THR A 8 -15.62 9.03 11.24
N TYR A 9 -15.42 7.85 10.65
CA TYR A 9 -14.12 7.34 10.23
C TYR A 9 -14.22 6.81 8.80
N LEU A 10 -13.23 7.12 7.98
CA LEU A 10 -13.17 6.68 6.58
C LEU A 10 -12.12 5.58 6.42
N GLY A 11 -12.57 4.42 5.94
CA GLY A 11 -11.71 3.32 5.51
C GLY A 11 -11.62 3.28 3.99
N LEU A 12 -10.40 3.19 3.45
CA LEU A 12 -10.15 3.03 2.01
C LEU A 12 -9.57 1.65 1.69
N ASP A 13 -9.89 1.09 0.54
CA ASP A 13 -9.28 -0.14 0.01
C ASP A 13 -8.91 0.05 -1.46
N LEU A 14 -7.62 0.26 -1.73
CA LEU A 14 -7.06 0.33 -3.08
C LEU A 14 -6.68 -1.08 -3.56
N SER A 15 -7.70 -1.84 -3.97
CA SER A 15 -7.56 -3.20 -4.49
C SER A 15 -7.06 -3.21 -5.95
N THR A 16 -6.87 -4.41 -6.51
CA THR A 16 -6.43 -4.56 -7.92
C THR A 16 -7.44 -4.02 -8.93
N GLN A 17 -8.74 -4.18 -8.68
CA GLN A 17 -9.80 -3.88 -9.67
C GLN A 17 -10.55 -2.57 -9.41
N GLN A 18 -10.46 -2.05 -8.19
CA GLN A 18 -11.25 -0.91 -7.75
C GLN A 18 -10.63 -0.23 -6.54
N LEU A 19 -11.02 1.03 -6.34
CA LEU A 19 -10.84 1.75 -5.08
C LEU A 19 -12.19 1.81 -4.36
N LYS A 20 -12.26 1.33 -3.12
CA LYS A 20 -13.48 1.35 -2.28
C LYS A 20 -13.31 2.28 -1.09
N ALA A 21 -14.43 2.79 -0.60
CA ALA A 21 -14.55 3.55 0.62
C ALA A 21 -15.72 3.04 1.48
N VAL A 22 -15.50 2.98 2.79
CA VAL A 22 -16.54 2.81 3.80
C VAL A 22 -16.44 3.93 4.83
N VAL A 23 -17.56 4.53 5.21
CA VAL A 23 -17.65 5.52 6.29
C VAL A 23 -18.40 4.90 7.44
N VAL A 24 -17.80 4.88 8.62
CA VAL A 24 -18.37 4.29 9.85
C VAL A 24 -18.54 5.35 10.95
N ASP A 25 -19.49 5.12 11.87
CA ASP A 25 -19.64 5.88 13.11
C ASP A 25 -18.82 5.29 14.29
N ASP A 26 -18.94 5.90 15.47
CA ASP A 26 -18.30 5.45 16.72
C ASP A 26 -18.77 4.05 17.15
N GLU A 27 -19.98 3.65 16.75
CA GLU A 27 -20.54 2.32 16.99
C GLU A 27 -20.07 1.28 15.96
N LEU A 28 -19.16 1.67 15.05
CA LEU A 28 -18.62 0.85 13.96
C LEU A 28 -19.67 0.40 12.96
N LYS A 29 -20.78 1.14 12.85
CA LYS A 29 -21.81 0.90 11.85
C LYS A 29 -21.44 1.61 10.56
N ILE A 30 -21.58 0.89 9.44
CA ILE A 30 -21.40 1.47 8.11
C ILE A 30 -22.56 2.42 7.82
N LEU A 31 -22.20 3.68 7.54
CA LEU A 31 -23.13 4.74 7.16
C LEU A 31 -23.17 4.96 5.65
N TYR A 32 -22.01 4.87 4.99
CA TYR A 32 -21.87 5.09 3.55
C TYR A 32 -20.85 4.13 2.96
N GLU A 33 -21.08 3.73 1.72
CA GLU A 33 -20.14 2.97 0.90
C GLU A 33 -20.09 3.59 -0.49
N ALA A 34 -18.90 3.61 -1.09
CA ALA A 34 -18.72 4.02 -2.47
C ALA A 34 -17.54 3.25 -3.07
N ASN A 35 -17.53 3.09 -4.38
CA ASN A 35 -16.42 2.49 -5.11
C ASN A 35 -16.19 3.14 -6.47
N VAL A 36 -14.98 2.99 -6.99
CA VAL A 36 -14.60 3.32 -8.37
C VAL A 36 -14.01 2.06 -9.00
N GLU A 37 -14.69 1.50 -9.99
CA GLU A 37 -14.26 0.28 -10.70
C GLU A 37 -13.40 0.66 -11.89
N PHE A 38 -12.14 0.23 -11.93
CA PHE A 38 -11.17 0.79 -12.87
C PHE A 38 -11.54 0.60 -14.33
N ASP A 39 -11.93 -0.60 -14.73
CA ASP A 39 -12.25 -0.86 -16.15
C ASP A 39 -13.54 -0.16 -16.60
N ASN A 40 -14.49 0.04 -15.69
CA ASN A 40 -15.81 0.62 -15.98
C ASN A 40 -15.79 2.15 -15.89
N ASP A 41 -15.21 2.68 -14.83
CA ASP A 41 -15.21 4.11 -14.50
C ASP A 41 -14.00 4.87 -15.10
N LEU A 42 -12.92 4.15 -15.44
CA LEU A 42 -11.66 4.71 -15.96
C LEU A 42 -11.17 4.00 -17.24
N PRO A 43 -12.04 3.75 -18.25
CA PRO A 43 -11.72 2.91 -19.42
C PRO A 43 -10.59 3.47 -20.28
N GLU A 44 -10.28 4.77 -20.18
CA GLU A 44 -9.18 5.40 -20.91
C GLU A 44 -7.79 4.83 -20.55
N PHE A 45 -7.65 4.20 -19.38
CA PHE A 45 -6.42 3.52 -18.96
C PHE A 45 -6.25 2.12 -19.58
N ARG A 46 -7.30 1.58 -20.20
CA ARG A 46 -7.30 0.33 -20.99
C ARG A 46 -6.84 -0.90 -20.21
N THR A 47 -7.12 -0.93 -18.91
CA THR A 47 -6.87 -2.08 -18.06
C THR A 47 -7.89 -3.20 -18.31
N HIS A 48 -7.54 -4.42 -17.90
CA HIS A 48 -8.46 -5.55 -17.79
C HIS A 48 -8.28 -6.16 -16.40
N GLY A 49 -9.35 -6.20 -15.60
CA GLY A 49 -9.27 -6.45 -14.17
C GLY A 49 -8.43 -5.41 -13.43
N GLY A 50 -8.35 -4.17 -13.91
CA GLY A 50 -7.47 -3.13 -13.32
C GLY A 50 -5.97 -3.31 -13.61
N VAL A 51 -5.61 -4.27 -14.48
CA VAL A 51 -4.22 -4.63 -14.79
C VAL A 51 -3.89 -4.41 -16.26
N ASN A 52 -2.66 -3.96 -16.50
CA ASN A 52 -1.97 -3.99 -17.78
C ASN A 52 -1.03 -5.20 -17.84
N GLN A 53 -1.42 -6.20 -18.62
CA GLN A 53 -0.66 -7.42 -18.89
C GLN A 53 -0.78 -7.76 -20.38
N THR A 54 0.34 -8.03 -21.03
CA THR A 54 0.36 -8.34 -22.48
C THR A 54 0.54 -9.83 -22.71
N LYS A 55 0.07 -10.31 -23.87
CA LYS A 55 0.24 -11.72 -24.26
C LYS A 55 1.70 -12.11 -24.48
N ASP A 56 2.54 -11.15 -24.88
CA ASP A 56 3.96 -11.37 -25.18
C ASP A 56 4.81 -11.51 -23.90
N ALA A 57 4.33 -10.97 -22.77
CA ALA A 57 5.00 -11.02 -21.48
C ALA A 57 3.99 -11.36 -20.36
N PRO A 58 3.44 -12.58 -20.33
CA PRO A 58 2.36 -12.94 -19.41
C PRO A 58 2.77 -12.91 -17.94
N GLY A 59 4.07 -12.98 -17.61
CA GLY A 59 4.56 -12.82 -16.24
C GLY A 59 4.71 -11.37 -15.78
N VAL A 60 4.54 -10.38 -16.67
CA VAL A 60 4.66 -8.96 -16.33
C VAL A 60 3.27 -8.37 -16.13
N ALA A 61 3.00 -7.91 -14.92
CA ALA A 61 1.72 -7.33 -14.55
C ALA A 61 1.92 -5.97 -13.88
N SER A 62 1.20 -4.96 -14.35
CA SER A 62 1.34 -3.59 -13.85
C SER A 62 0.02 -2.86 -13.85
N ALA A 63 -0.06 -1.74 -13.13
CA ALA A 63 -1.22 -0.86 -13.14
C ALA A 63 -0.77 0.62 -13.24
N PRO A 64 -1.52 1.49 -13.95
CA PRO A 64 -1.14 2.89 -14.08
C PRO A 64 -1.27 3.64 -12.75
N CYS A 65 -0.19 4.28 -12.28
CA CYS A 65 -0.20 5.04 -11.03
C CYS A 65 -1.26 6.17 -11.06
N LEU A 66 -1.39 6.84 -12.21
CA LEU A 66 -2.32 7.96 -12.38
C LEU A 66 -3.80 7.52 -12.36
N MET A 67 -4.08 6.25 -12.69
CA MET A 67 -5.42 5.68 -12.58
C MET A 67 -5.87 5.65 -11.12
N TRP A 68 -4.98 5.25 -10.20
CA TRP A 68 -5.27 5.24 -8.77
C TRP A 68 -5.47 6.66 -8.21
N VAL A 69 -4.69 7.64 -8.67
CA VAL A 69 -4.89 9.05 -8.30
C VAL A 69 -6.27 9.54 -8.76
N LYS A 70 -6.64 9.28 -10.01
CA LYS A 70 -7.94 9.69 -10.57
C LYS A 70 -9.10 8.95 -9.90
N ALA A 71 -8.91 7.68 -9.53
CA ALA A 71 -9.89 6.94 -8.77
C ALA A 71 -10.18 7.58 -7.40
N LEU A 72 -9.15 8.12 -6.72
CA LEU A 72 -9.33 8.84 -5.46
C LEU A 72 -10.12 10.14 -5.66
N ASP A 73 -9.82 10.93 -6.70
CA ASP A 73 -10.60 12.12 -7.05
C ASP A 73 -12.09 11.77 -7.22
N MET A 74 -12.39 10.73 -8.02
CA MET A 74 -13.75 10.29 -8.30
C MET A 74 -14.45 9.72 -7.06
N LEU A 75 -13.74 8.96 -6.23
CA LEU A 75 -14.32 8.35 -5.04
C LEU A 75 -14.76 9.40 -4.03
N LEU A 76 -13.93 10.42 -3.78
CA LEU A 76 -14.27 11.50 -2.85
C LEU A 76 -15.46 12.33 -3.36
N ASP A 77 -15.54 12.57 -4.67
CA ASP A 77 -16.72 13.22 -5.27
C ASP A 77 -17.98 12.34 -5.14
N LYS A 78 -17.87 11.02 -5.37
CA LYS A 78 -19.00 10.07 -5.15
C LYS A 78 -19.47 10.12 -3.69
N LEU A 79 -18.55 10.10 -2.71
CA LEU A 79 -18.90 10.21 -1.28
C LEU A 79 -19.57 11.55 -0.95
N ARG A 80 -19.12 12.67 -1.55
CA ARG A 80 -19.78 13.97 -1.39
C ARG A 80 -21.23 13.91 -1.90
N VAL A 81 -21.45 13.31 -3.07
CA VAL A 81 -22.79 13.13 -3.67
C VAL A 81 -23.67 12.22 -2.82
N CYS A 82 -23.10 11.19 -2.18
CA CYS A 82 -23.81 10.35 -1.21
C CYS A 82 -24.21 11.10 0.07
N GLY A 83 -23.73 12.32 0.29
CA GLY A 83 -24.07 13.15 1.45
C GLY A 83 -23.16 12.93 2.66
N VAL A 84 -21.94 12.42 2.46
CA VAL A 84 -20.95 12.32 3.54
C VAL A 84 -20.58 13.72 4.02
N ASP A 85 -20.75 13.96 5.32
CA ASP A 85 -20.27 15.16 5.99
C ASP A 85 -18.80 15.00 6.38
N PHE A 86 -17.90 15.46 5.50
CA PHE A 86 -16.45 15.36 5.70
C PHE A 86 -15.96 16.12 6.93
N SER A 87 -16.70 17.10 7.43
CA SER A 87 -16.32 17.84 8.64
C SER A 87 -16.35 16.97 9.90
N LYS A 88 -17.08 15.85 9.85
CA LYS A 88 -17.17 14.86 10.95
C LYS A 88 -16.10 13.79 10.90
N VAL A 89 -15.38 13.64 9.78
CA VAL A 89 -14.36 12.60 9.64
C VAL A 89 -13.18 12.92 10.55
N ARG A 90 -12.97 12.09 11.57
CA ARG A 90 -11.90 12.26 12.56
C ARG A 90 -10.61 11.58 12.17
N ALA A 91 -10.71 10.44 11.49
CA ALA A 91 -9.54 9.76 10.98
C ALA A 91 -9.82 9.02 9.68
N ILE A 92 -8.76 8.88 8.89
CA ILE A 92 -8.71 8.09 7.68
C ILE A 92 -7.59 7.07 7.82
N SER A 93 -7.88 5.82 7.50
CA SER A 93 -6.90 4.77 7.27
C SER A 93 -7.38 3.91 6.10
N GLY A 94 -6.62 2.88 5.76
CA GLY A 94 -7.04 1.98 4.73
C GLY A 94 -5.99 0.92 4.42
N CYS A 95 -6.32 0.16 3.40
CA CYS A 95 -5.46 -0.83 2.83
C CYS A 95 -5.28 -0.64 1.33
N ALA A 96 -4.31 -1.38 0.81
CA ALA A 96 -4.12 -1.52 -0.62
C ALA A 96 -3.60 -2.91 -0.95
N GLN A 97 -3.71 -3.29 -2.22
CA GLN A 97 -3.06 -4.50 -2.73
C GLN A 97 -1.57 -4.50 -2.35
N GLN A 98 -1.12 -5.62 -1.77
CA GLN A 98 0.26 -5.73 -1.28
C GLN A 98 1.29 -5.72 -2.40
N HIS A 99 2.55 -5.52 -2.00
CA HIS A 99 3.77 -5.68 -2.78
C HIS A 99 4.00 -4.67 -3.92
N GLY A 100 2.93 -4.10 -4.50
CA GLY A 100 3.06 -3.16 -5.61
C GLY A 100 3.84 -1.90 -5.20
N THR A 101 4.63 -1.35 -6.11
CA THR A 101 5.58 -0.26 -5.81
C THR A 101 5.42 0.96 -6.70
N VAL A 102 5.26 2.14 -6.10
CA VAL A 102 5.17 3.43 -6.79
C VAL A 102 6.51 4.17 -6.72
N TYR A 103 6.96 4.69 -7.86
CA TYR A 103 8.23 5.41 -8.00
C TYR A 103 7.94 6.88 -8.29
N TRP A 104 8.11 7.73 -7.28
CA TRP A 104 7.91 9.16 -7.39
C TRP A 104 9.11 9.84 -8.04
N ASN A 105 8.85 10.70 -9.01
CA ASN A 105 9.83 11.49 -9.74
C ASN A 105 10.47 12.56 -8.83
N LYS A 106 11.72 12.95 -9.10
CA LYS A 106 12.35 14.11 -8.46
C LYS A 106 11.46 15.36 -8.56
N GLY A 107 11.29 16.05 -7.43
CA GLY A 107 10.44 17.24 -7.30
C GLY A 107 8.98 16.94 -6.97
N SER A 108 8.55 15.67 -6.92
CA SER A 108 7.16 15.31 -6.63
C SER A 108 6.73 15.65 -5.21
N ARG A 109 7.65 15.63 -4.23
CA ARG A 109 7.38 16.12 -2.86
C ARG A 109 6.89 17.57 -2.89
N ASN A 110 7.52 18.43 -3.70
CA ASN A 110 7.11 19.82 -3.82
C ASN A 110 5.72 19.95 -4.47
N GLN A 111 5.39 19.10 -5.44
CA GLN A 111 4.04 19.08 -6.01
C GLN A 111 2.98 18.65 -4.99
N LEU A 112 3.26 17.61 -4.21
CA LEU A 112 2.38 17.13 -3.13
C LEU A 112 2.12 18.20 -2.05
N GLN A 113 3.16 18.95 -1.67
CA GLN A 113 3.07 19.98 -0.64
C GLN A 113 2.36 21.26 -1.10
N ASN A 114 2.19 21.45 -2.41
CA ASN A 114 1.61 22.65 -3.01
C ASN A 114 0.37 22.33 -3.88
N LEU A 115 -0.39 21.30 -3.52
CA LEU A 115 -1.65 20.96 -4.17
C LEU A 115 -2.65 22.12 -4.04
N ARG A 116 -3.27 22.50 -5.16
CA ARG A 116 -4.30 23.55 -5.20
C ARG A 116 -5.70 22.94 -5.17
N PRO A 117 -6.59 23.42 -4.28
CA PRO A 117 -7.93 22.84 -4.08
C PRO A 117 -8.88 23.04 -5.26
N ASP A 118 -8.61 23.97 -6.17
CA ASP A 118 -9.40 24.24 -7.37
C ASP A 118 -9.18 23.20 -8.49
N LYS A 119 -8.17 22.33 -8.36
CA LYS A 119 -7.82 21.32 -9.36
C LYS A 119 -7.89 19.89 -8.82
N PHE A 120 -8.04 18.94 -9.72
CA PHE A 120 -8.01 17.51 -9.35
C PHE A 120 -6.57 17.05 -9.06
N LEU A 121 -6.42 16.00 -8.27
CA LEU A 121 -5.10 15.42 -7.98
C LEU A 121 -4.45 14.89 -9.25
N HIS A 122 -5.19 14.16 -10.09
CA HIS A 122 -4.63 13.54 -11.29
C HIS A 122 -4.13 14.57 -12.32
N GLU A 123 -4.73 15.75 -12.38
CA GLU A 123 -4.24 16.85 -13.23
C GLU A 123 -2.90 17.41 -12.73
N GLN A 124 -2.76 17.51 -11.40
CA GLN A 124 -1.59 18.09 -10.74
C GLN A 124 -0.41 17.11 -10.66
N LEU A 125 -0.69 15.82 -10.57
CA LEU A 125 0.29 14.75 -10.34
C LEU A 125 0.63 13.93 -11.60
N CYS A 126 0.16 14.35 -12.78
CA CYS A 126 0.35 13.62 -14.04
C CYS A 126 1.83 13.40 -14.44
N SER A 127 2.76 14.20 -13.90
CA SER A 127 4.21 14.12 -14.15
C SER A 127 5.03 13.67 -12.93
N SER A 128 4.36 13.29 -11.84
CA SER A 128 5.00 12.96 -10.55
C SER A 128 5.56 11.55 -10.47
N PHE A 129 5.41 10.73 -11.50
CA PHE A 129 5.82 9.33 -11.49
C PHE A 129 7.03 9.11 -12.40
N ALA A 130 8.13 8.64 -11.85
CA ALA A 130 9.27 8.18 -12.64
C ALA A 130 8.91 6.87 -13.37
N LEU A 131 8.01 6.09 -12.78
CA LEU A 131 7.41 4.91 -13.41
C LEU A 131 5.89 5.06 -13.50
N ASN A 132 5.38 5.20 -14.73
CA ASN A 132 3.94 5.38 -14.96
C ASN A 132 3.10 4.12 -14.66
N ASN A 133 3.65 2.93 -14.92
CA ASN A 133 2.99 1.65 -14.67
C ASN A 133 3.71 0.92 -13.54
N SER A 134 3.09 0.91 -12.36
CA SER A 134 3.59 0.25 -11.14
C SER A 134 3.51 -1.27 -11.29
N PRO A 135 4.56 -2.06 -11.01
CA PRO A 135 4.42 -3.50 -10.86
C PRO A 135 3.47 -3.80 -9.69
N ILE A 136 2.64 -4.83 -9.84
CA ILE A 136 1.64 -5.24 -8.83
C ILE A 136 1.87 -6.68 -8.36
N TRP A 137 1.09 -7.14 -7.39
CA TRP A 137 1.25 -8.46 -6.77
C TRP A 137 1.16 -9.66 -7.74
N MET A 138 0.57 -9.46 -8.92
CA MET A 138 0.47 -10.48 -9.98
C MET A 138 1.75 -10.64 -10.81
N ASP A 139 2.72 -9.74 -10.67
CA ASP A 139 3.97 -9.81 -11.45
C ASP A 139 4.85 -10.96 -10.96
N SER A 140 5.25 -11.83 -11.89
CA SER A 140 6.05 -13.02 -11.63
C SER A 140 7.35 -13.04 -12.44
N SER A 141 7.88 -11.86 -12.77
CA SER A 141 8.94 -11.72 -13.79
C SER A 141 10.35 -11.46 -13.25
N THR A 142 10.57 -11.71 -11.96
CA THR A 142 11.79 -11.33 -11.20
C THR A 142 12.49 -12.53 -10.56
N THR A 143 12.36 -13.72 -11.14
CA THR A 143 12.99 -14.95 -10.62
C THR A 143 14.51 -14.81 -10.52
N ALA A 144 15.16 -14.05 -11.42
CA ALA A 144 16.59 -13.80 -11.37
C ALA A 144 16.97 -12.93 -10.15
N GLU A 145 16.22 -11.86 -9.92
CA GLU A 145 16.39 -10.98 -8.77
C GLU A 145 16.15 -11.72 -7.44
N CYS A 146 15.16 -12.61 -7.40
CA CYS A 146 14.87 -13.43 -6.22
C CYS A 146 16.08 -14.29 -5.83
N LYS A 147 16.73 -14.95 -6.80
CA LYS A 147 17.94 -15.76 -6.54
C LYS A 147 19.08 -14.91 -5.98
N ILE A 148 19.29 -13.72 -6.55
CA ILE A 148 20.33 -12.80 -6.07
C ILE A 148 20.07 -12.40 -4.61
N ILE A 149 18.82 -12.05 -4.26
CA ILE A 149 18.44 -11.67 -2.89
C ILE A 149 18.63 -12.84 -1.93
N GLU A 150 18.23 -14.06 -2.31
CA GLU A 150 18.43 -15.26 -1.49
C GLU A 150 19.93 -15.55 -1.29
N GLU A 151 20.74 -15.49 -2.34
CA GLU A 151 22.18 -15.78 -2.29
C GLU A 151 22.95 -14.83 -1.37
N THR A 152 22.59 -13.54 -1.33
CA THR A 152 23.22 -12.53 -0.46
C THR A 152 23.26 -12.97 1.00
N VAL A 153 22.17 -13.51 1.52
CA VAL A 153 22.04 -13.86 2.95
C VAL A 153 22.26 -15.35 3.23
N GLY A 154 22.75 -16.12 2.24
CA GLY A 154 23.05 -17.55 2.41
C GLY A 154 21.87 -18.49 2.12
N GLY A 155 20.84 -18.02 1.41
CA GLY A 155 19.77 -18.83 0.84
C GLY A 155 18.36 -18.50 1.33
N PRO A 156 17.33 -19.19 0.79
CA PRO A 156 15.91 -18.89 1.05
C PRO A 156 15.53 -18.97 2.53
N ARG A 157 16.10 -19.92 3.28
CA ARG A 157 15.80 -20.11 4.70
C ARG A 157 16.33 -18.96 5.56
N GLU A 158 17.53 -18.46 5.26
CA GLU A 158 18.11 -17.33 5.99
C GLU A 158 17.38 -16.03 5.67
N LEU A 159 17.00 -15.82 4.40
CA LEU A 159 16.14 -14.71 4.01
C LEU A 159 14.79 -14.75 4.75
N ALA A 160 14.19 -15.93 4.90
CA ALA A 160 12.96 -16.11 5.65
C ALA A 160 13.11 -15.88 7.16
N LYS A 161 14.30 -16.13 7.74
CA LYS A 161 14.56 -15.78 9.15
C LYS A 161 14.57 -14.27 9.36
N ILE A 162 15.15 -13.52 8.42
CA ILE A 162 15.28 -12.06 8.50
C ILE A 162 13.95 -11.39 8.17
N THR A 163 13.36 -11.75 7.04
CA THR A 163 12.23 -11.01 6.42
C THR A 163 10.88 -11.69 6.58
N GLY A 164 10.83 -12.88 7.18
CA GLY A 164 9.62 -13.66 7.33
C GLY A 164 9.16 -14.42 6.08
N SER A 165 9.84 -14.26 4.94
CA SER A 165 9.58 -15.00 3.70
C SER A 165 10.87 -15.33 2.96
N ARG A 166 10.88 -16.43 2.19
CA ARG A 166 11.87 -16.57 1.11
C ARG A 166 11.63 -15.51 0.01
N ALA A 167 12.44 -15.48 -1.04
CA ALA A 167 12.19 -14.54 -2.13
C ALA A 167 11.02 -15.03 -2.99
N TYR A 168 10.12 -14.11 -3.30
CA TYR A 168 8.99 -14.34 -4.22
C TYR A 168 8.97 -13.23 -5.25
N GLU A 169 8.61 -13.56 -6.49
CA GLU A 169 8.76 -12.63 -7.61
C GLU A 169 7.96 -11.33 -7.43
N ARG A 170 6.78 -11.43 -6.83
CA ARG A 170 5.94 -10.25 -6.56
C ARG A 170 6.50 -9.33 -5.49
N PHE A 171 7.38 -9.81 -4.60
CA PHE A 171 7.85 -9.04 -3.45
C PHE A 171 8.66 -7.83 -3.91
N SER A 172 8.43 -6.69 -3.24
CA SER A 172 8.86 -5.37 -3.71
C SER A 172 10.36 -5.25 -3.92
N GLY A 173 11.19 -5.89 -3.08
CA GLY A 173 12.64 -5.88 -3.24
C GLY A 173 13.09 -6.45 -4.59
N ALA A 174 12.50 -7.56 -5.04
CA ALA A 174 12.80 -8.16 -6.34
C ALA A 174 12.35 -7.24 -7.50
N GLN A 175 11.18 -6.63 -7.39
CA GLN A 175 10.68 -5.67 -8.38
C GLN A 175 11.55 -4.41 -8.47
N ILE A 176 11.96 -3.84 -7.33
CA ILE A 176 12.88 -2.70 -7.27
C ILE A 176 14.23 -3.05 -7.90
N ALA A 177 14.78 -4.23 -7.59
CA ALA A 177 16.04 -4.68 -8.16
C ALA A 177 15.96 -4.80 -9.69
N LYS A 178 14.86 -5.35 -10.23
CA LYS A 178 14.61 -5.41 -11.67
C LYS A 178 14.52 -4.02 -12.27
N ILE A 179 13.80 -3.08 -11.66
CA ILE A 179 13.69 -1.71 -12.18
C ILE A 179 15.05 -1.03 -12.21
N TRP A 180 15.85 -1.14 -11.15
CA TRP A 180 17.20 -0.58 -11.11
C TRP A 180 18.10 -1.16 -12.22
N ARG A 181 18.06 -2.48 -12.44
CA ARG A 181 18.90 -3.16 -13.44
C ARG A 181 18.47 -2.91 -14.88
N THR A 182 17.16 -2.86 -15.14
CA THR A 182 16.62 -2.80 -16.51
C THR A 182 16.22 -1.39 -16.95
N ARG A 183 15.92 -0.50 -16.02
CA ARG A 183 15.53 0.90 -16.23
C ARG A 183 16.24 1.82 -15.23
N PRO A 184 17.59 1.90 -15.31
CA PRO A 184 18.39 2.66 -14.36
C PRO A 184 18.06 4.16 -14.36
N ASP A 185 17.57 4.71 -15.47
CA ASP A 185 17.08 6.08 -15.61
C ASP A 185 15.85 6.34 -14.75
N VAL A 186 14.87 5.42 -14.77
CA VAL A 186 13.68 5.47 -13.91
C VAL A 186 14.09 5.46 -12.44
N TYR A 187 14.99 4.55 -12.05
CA TYR A 187 15.46 4.48 -10.67
C TYR A 187 16.24 5.75 -10.28
N ALA A 188 17.19 6.20 -11.10
CA ALA A 188 17.99 7.39 -10.84
C ALA A 188 17.13 8.66 -10.73
N ASN A 189 16.03 8.73 -11.47
CA ASN A 189 15.08 9.84 -11.45
C ASN A 189 13.99 9.71 -10.37
N SER A 190 13.91 8.56 -9.70
CA SER A 190 13.04 8.42 -8.54
C SER A 190 13.63 9.19 -7.36
N GLU A 191 12.81 9.84 -6.53
CA GLU A 191 13.24 10.39 -5.23
C GLU A 191 12.63 9.64 -4.03
N ARG A 192 11.51 8.95 -4.26
CA ARG A 192 10.80 8.16 -3.25
C ARG A 192 10.23 6.90 -3.89
N ILE A 193 10.30 5.78 -3.19
CA ILE A 193 9.62 4.53 -3.53
C ILE A 193 8.65 4.20 -2.40
N CYS A 194 7.40 3.95 -2.74
CA CYS A 194 6.33 3.61 -1.81
C CYS A 194 5.74 2.23 -2.18
N LEU A 195 5.13 1.56 -1.21
CA LEU A 195 4.11 0.56 -1.48
C LEU A 195 2.81 1.25 -1.91
N VAL A 196 1.87 0.49 -2.49
CA VAL A 196 0.55 1.04 -2.86
C VAL A 196 -0.20 1.56 -1.62
N SER A 197 -0.02 0.93 -0.47
CA SER A 197 -0.63 1.33 0.82
C SER A 197 -0.20 2.73 1.25
N ASN A 198 1.10 2.96 1.49
CA ASN A 198 1.58 4.28 1.90
C ASN A 198 1.61 5.30 0.75
N PHE A 199 1.46 4.88 -0.50
CA PHE A 199 1.13 5.79 -1.61
C PHE A 199 -0.22 6.47 -1.40
N VAL A 200 -1.28 5.74 -1.00
CA VAL A 200 -2.58 6.35 -0.69
C VAL A 200 -2.47 7.33 0.49
N ALA A 201 -1.77 6.92 1.55
CA ALA A 201 -1.49 7.82 2.69
C ALA A 201 -0.73 9.08 2.26
N THR A 202 0.23 8.95 1.35
CA THR A 202 1.01 10.07 0.78
C THR A 202 0.10 11.08 0.08
N LEU A 203 -0.87 10.61 -0.71
CA LEU A 203 -1.85 11.48 -1.37
C LEU A 203 -2.68 12.27 -0.34
N LEU A 204 -3.13 11.60 0.73
CA LEU A 204 -3.99 12.22 1.76
C LEU A 204 -3.25 13.22 2.66
N ILE A 205 -1.96 12.99 2.91
CA ILE A 205 -1.11 13.85 3.75
C ILE A 205 -0.54 15.04 2.95
N GLY A 206 -0.43 14.93 1.63
CA GLY A 206 0.26 15.94 0.81
C GLY A 206 1.79 15.94 1.04
N ASN A 207 2.33 14.82 1.55
CA ASN A 207 3.77 14.58 1.72
C ASN A 207 4.00 13.07 1.84
N TYR A 208 5.25 12.61 1.69
CA TYR A 208 5.58 11.20 1.74
C TYR A 208 5.28 10.56 3.10
N ALA A 209 4.37 9.59 3.09
CA ALA A 209 4.10 8.74 4.23
C ALA A 209 5.18 7.64 4.37
N PRO A 210 5.52 7.24 5.61
CA PRO A 210 6.36 6.07 5.86
C PRO A 210 5.62 4.77 5.48
N ILE A 211 6.38 3.70 5.26
CA ILE A 211 5.84 2.34 5.09
C ILE A 211 5.58 1.76 6.47
N ASP A 212 4.45 1.07 6.66
CA ASP A 212 4.16 0.41 7.93
C ASP A 212 4.90 -0.94 8.06
N TYR A 213 5.05 -1.44 9.29
CA TYR A 213 5.74 -2.70 9.53
C TYR A 213 5.07 -3.89 8.84
N ALA A 214 3.73 -3.96 8.84
CA ALA A 214 3.02 -5.13 8.34
C ALA A 214 3.13 -5.24 6.81
N ASP A 215 2.88 -4.18 6.05
CA ASP A 215 3.03 -4.24 4.58
C ASP A 215 4.50 -4.20 4.15
N GLY A 216 5.36 -3.50 4.91
CA GLY A 216 6.80 -3.50 4.73
C GLY A 216 7.45 -4.89 4.88
N SER A 217 6.80 -5.80 5.61
CA SER A 217 7.22 -7.20 5.71
C SER A 217 7.07 -7.96 4.37
N GLY A 218 6.19 -7.50 3.48
CA GLY A 218 5.94 -8.08 2.15
C GLY A 218 6.98 -7.69 1.08
N MET A 219 8.17 -7.25 1.48
CA MET A 219 9.17 -6.66 0.57
C MET A 219 10.46 -7.46 0.39
N ASN A 220 10.73 -8.46 1.24
CA ASN A 220 12.07 -9.06 1.40
C ASN A 220 13.18 -8.02 1.68
N LEU A 221 12.85 -6.96 2.44
CA LEU A 221 13.77 -5.88 2.81
C LEU A 221 13.75 -5.55 4.30
N LEU A 222 12.57 -5.60 4.93
CA LEU A 222 12.39 -5.35 6.36
C LEU A 222 12.91 -6.53 7.17
N ASP A 223 13.75 -6.26 8.17
CA ASP A 223 13.99 -7.23 9.24
C ASP A 223 12.79 -7.19 10.20
N ILE A 224 12.00 -8.27 10.21
CA ILE A 224 10.74 -8.31 10.96
C ILE A 224 10.97 -8.36 12.48
N HIS A 225 12.18 -8.62 12.96
CA HIS A 225 12.50 -8.61 14.39
C HIS A 225 12.96 -7.23 14.83
N MET A 226 13.80 -6.59 14.02
CA MET A 226 14.35 -5.26 14.30
C MET A 226 13.38 -4.11 13.95
N LYS A 227 12.35 -4.40 13.13
CA LYS A 227 11.39 -3.40 12.61
C LYS A 227 12.07 -2.25 11.88
N ASP A 228 13.20 -2.54 11.24
CA ASP A 228 13.95 -1.63 10.37
C ASP A 228 14.47 -2.41 9.15
N TRP A 229 14.90 -1.69 8.13
CA TRP A 229 15.42 -2.29 6.91
C TRP A 229 16.73 -3.03 7.15
N SER A 230 16.88 -4.21 6.55
CA SER A 230 18.17 -4.89 6.49
C SER A 230 19.09 -4.19 5.50
N ASN A 231 20.14 -3.54 6.01
CA ASN A 231 21.12 -2.82 5.19
C ASN A 231 21.75 -3.71 4.11
N GLU A 232 22.04 -4.97 4.42
CA GLU A 232 22.61 -5.93 3.48
C GLU A 232 21.66 -6.23 2.30
N LEU A 233 20.36 -6.41 2.60
CA LEU A 233 19.33 -6.61 1.58
C LEU A 233 19.11 -5.34 0.74
N LEU A 234 19.09 -4.16 1.38
CA LEU A 234 18.97 -2.89 0.66
C LEU A 234 20.13 -2.69 -0.33
N MET A 235 21.38 -2.87 0.11
CA MET A 235 22.58 -2.75 -0.74
C MET A 235 22.57 -3.73 -1.91
N THR A 236 22.00 -4.92 -1.72
CA THR A 236 21.85 -5.94 -2.78
C THR A 236 20.82 -5.52 -3.84
N VAL A 237 19.71 -4.92 -3.40
CA VAL A 237 18.58 -4.60 -4.28
C VAL A 237 18.90 -3.39 -5.15
N ALA A 238 19.35 -2.28 -4.56
CA ALA A 238 19.70 -1.07 -5.31
C ALA A 238 20.48 -0.05 -4.45
N PRO A 239 21.31 0.82 -5.06
CA PRO A 239 22.04 1.86 -4.33
C PRO A 239 21.10 2.91 -3.76
N ASP A 240 21.44 3.46 -2.59
CA ASP A 240 20.70 4.53 -1.90
C ASP A 240 19.22 4.19 -1.62
N LEU A 241 18.88 2.89 -1.53
CA LEU A 241 17.50 2.46 -1.40
C LEU A 241 16.87 2.89 -0.06
N ARG A 242 17.65 2.95 1.02
CA ARG A 242 17.17 3.40 2.34
C ARG A 242 16.56 4.79 2.27
N ASP A 243 17.24 5.74 1.61
CA ASP A 243 16.77 7.11 1.49
C ASP A 243 15.46 7.22 0.67
N ARG A 244 15.33 6.35 -0.33
CA ARG A 244 14.15 6.29 -1.21
C ARG A 244 12.95 5.65 -0.53
N LEU A 245 13.15 4.69 0.39
CA LEU A 245 12.07 4.09 1.19
C LEU A 245 11.73 4.94 2.42
N GLY A 246 12.73 5.61 2.99
CA GLY A 246 12.67 6.30 4.29
C GLY A 246 12.42 5.35 5.45
N GLU A 247 12.06 5.93 6.60
CA GLU A 247 11.82 5.19 7.83
C GLU A 247 10.49 4.41 7.77
N THR A 248 10.41 3.37 8.59
CA THR A 248 9.21 2.55 8.80
C THR A 248 8.55 2.88 10.13
N VAL A 249 7.27 2.55 10.26
CA VAL A 249 6.47 2.86 11.46
C VAL A 249 5.51 1.73 11.85
N PRO A 250 5.04 1.69 13.11
CA PRO A 250 3.91 0.85 13.49
C PRO A 250 2.66 1.12 12.64
N SER A 251 1.88 0.09 12.33
CA SER A 251 0.69 0.21 11.46
C SER A 251 -0.45 1.05 12.06
N PHE A 252 -0.47 1.26 13.37
CA PHE A 252 -1.42 2.13 14.07
C PHE A 252 -0.88 3.56 14.32
N THR A 253 0.20 3.95 13.64
CA THR A 253 0.81 5.28 13.81
C THR A 253 -0.09 6.37 13.26
N ASN A 254 -0.36 7.39 14.07
CA ASN A 254 -0.94 8.65 13.62
C ASN A 254 0.13 9.46 12.86
N LEU A 255 0.06 9.48 11.54
CA LEU A 255 1.09 10.05 10.68
C LEU A 255 1.09 11.58 10.70
N ALA A 256 -0.04 12.17 10.33
CA ALA A 256 -0.17 13.60 10.06
C ALA A 256 -1.64 14.02 10.04
N PRO A 257 -1.95 15.32 10.16
CA PRO A 257 -3.26 15.81 9.75
C PRO A 257 -3.44 15.62 8.23
N ILE A 258 -4.70 15.57 7.78
CA ILE A 258 -5.03 15.58 6.36
C ILE A 258 -4.50 16.86 5.68
N ALA A 259 -4.08 16.78 4.41
CA ALA A 259 -3.59 17.94 3.68
C ALA A 259 -4.66 19.04 3.56
N THR A 260 -4.23 20.31 3.62
CA THR A 260 -5.09 21.49 3.43
C THR A 260 -5.90 21.43 2.14
N TYR A 261 -5.36 20.79 1.09
CA TYR A 261 -6.09 20.48 -0.14
C TYR A 261 -7.48 19.89 0.12
N TYR A 262 -7.60 18.91 1.01
CA TYR A 262 -8.87 18.23 1.29
C TYR A 262 -9.77 19.03 2.23
N VAL A 263 -9.19 19.84 3.12
CA VAL A 263 -9.93 20.79 3.96
C VAL A 263 -10.65 21.80 3.06
N GLU A 264 -9.92 22.46 2.18
CA GLU A 264 -10.45 23.52 1.31
C GLU A 264 -11.37 22.99 0.21
N ARG A 265 -11.03 21.83 -0.38
CA ARG A 265 -11.81 21.26 -1.49
C ARG A 265 -13.04 20.48 -1.03
N PHE A 266 -12.94 19.68 0.02
CA PHE A 266 -13.99 18.74 0.44
C PHE A 266 -14.64 19.11 1.79
N GLY A 267 -14.07 20.04 2.57
CA GLY A 267 -14.61 20.42 3.86
C GLY A 267 -14.24 19.46 5.00
N PHE A 268 -13.14 18.70 4.86
CA PHE A 268 -12.63 17.91 5.98
C PHE A 268 -12.26 18.80 7.16
N SER A 269 -12.39 18.27 8.38
CA SER A 269 -11.82 18.92 9.55
C SER A 269 -10.29 19.00 9.45
N GLU A 270 -9.69 20.14 9.79
CA GLU A 270 -8.23 20.27 9.95
C GLU A 270 -7.67 19.32 11.03
N GLN A 271 -8.53 18.83 11.92
CA GLN A 271 -8.17 17.85 12.95
C GLN A 271 -8.26 16.40 12.46
N CYS A 272 -8.73 16.16 11.22
CA CYS A 272 -8.78 14.83 10.64
C CYS A 272 -7.37 14.24 10.54
N ARG A 273 -7.16 13.06 11.13
CA ARG A 273 -5.86 12.39 11.21
C ARG A 273 -5.74 11.30 10.16
N ILE A 274 -4.58 11.22 9.51
CA ILE A 274 -4.22 10.09 8.66
C ILE A 274 -3.45 9.09 9.51
N ILE A 275 -4.03 7.91 9.69
CA ILE A 275 -3.36 6.77 10.33
C ILE A 275 -2.64 5.98 9.24
N ALA A 276 -1.51 5.36 9.58
CA ALA A 276 -0.74 4.57 8.63
C ALA A 276 -1.64 3.56 7.89
N PHE A 277 -1.41 3.46 6.59
CA PHE A 277 -2.06 2.47 5.74
C PHE A 277 -1.25 1.19 5.78
N THR A 278 -1.90 0.06 5.52
CA THR A 278 -1.27 -1.26 5.53
C THR A 278 -1.69 -2.09 4.32
N GLY A 279 -1.23 -3.33 4.22
CA GLY A 279 -1.63 -4.27 3.18
C GLY A 279 -3.08 -4.74 3.36
N ASP A 280 -3.75 -5.14 2.28
CA ASP A 280 -5.11 -5.70 2.30
C ASP A 280 -5.27 -6.91 3.22
N ASN A 281 -4.30 -7.82 3.24
CA ASN A 281 -4.27 -8.99 4.12
C ASN A 281 -4.08 -8.61 5.59
N PRO A 282 -3.07 -7.79 5.98
CA PRO A 282 -3.02 -7.21 7.32
C PRO A 282 -4.32 -6.51 7.73
N ALA A 283 -4.92 -5.69 6.88
CA ALA A 283 -6.17 -5.02 7.19
C ALA A 283 -7.36 -5.99 7.34
N SER A 284 -7.38 -7.08 6.57
CA SER A 284 -8.38 -8.14 6.72
C SER A 284 -8.28 -8.82 8.08
N LEU A 285 -7.06 -9.06 8.59
CA LEU A 285 -6.83 -9.56 9.96
C LEU A 285 -7.43 -8.61 11.01
N ILE A 286 -7.26 -7.28 10.83
CA ILE A 286 -7.88 -6.27 11.70
C ILE A 286 -9.41 -6.32 11.60
N GLY A 287 -9.95 -6.34 10.38
CA GLY A 287 -11.39 -6.33 10.12
C GLY A 287 -12.10 -7.57 10.69
N MET A 288 -11.44 -8.73 10.64
CA MET A 288 -11.91 -9.97 11.25
C MET A 288 -11.71 -10.00 12.78
N ARG A 289 -11.02 -9.01 13.35
CA ARG A 289 -10.73 -8.87 14.78
C ARG A 289 -10.02 -10.10 15.37
N LEU A 290 -9.10 -10.69 14.60
CA LEU A 290 -8.35 -11.86 15.07
C LEU A 290 -7.53 -11.49 16.31
N LYS A 291 -7.58 -12.37 17.30
CA LYS A 291 -6.82 -12.30 18.54
C LYS A 291 -5.83 -13.46 18.61
N LYS A 292 -5.01 -13.45 19.65
CA LYS A 292 -4.11 -14.55 19.98
C LYS A 292 -4.85 -15.89 20.03
N GLY A 293 -4.40 -16.83 19.19
CA GLY A 293 -4.96 -18.17 19.07
C GLY A 293 -6.04 -18.31 17.99
N ASP A 294 -6.50 -17.21 17.40
CA ASP A 294 -7.47 -17.24 16.31
C ASP A 294 -6.79 -17.58 14.97
N LEU A 295 -7.60 -18.12 14.07
CA LEU A 295 -7.25 -18.43 12.70
C LEU A 295 -8.45 -18.06 11.81
N ALA A 296 -8.17 -17.45 10.67
CA ALA A 296 -9.18 -17.24 9.62
C ALA A 296 -8.77 -17.93 8.34
N CYS A 297 -9.75 -18.45 7.61
CA CYS A 297 -9.56 -19.07 6.32
C CYS A 297 -10.47 -18.37 5.30
N SER A 298 -9.85 -17.69 4.34
CA SER A 298 -10.54 -17.10 3.19
C SER A 298 -10.57 -18.14 2.08
N LEU A 299 -11.75 -18.68 1.78
CA LEU A 299 -11.95 -19.69 0.74
C LEU A 299 -12.35 -19.00 -0.57
N GLY A 300 -11.57 -19.22 -1.63
CA GLY A 300 -11.75 -18.54 -2.91
C GLY A 300 -11.13 -19.32 -4.07
N THR A 301 -10.81 -18.62 -5.17
CA THR A 301 -10.04 -19.24 -6.27
C THR A 301 -8.66 -19.73 -5.78
N SER A 302 -8.13 -19.09 -4.74
CA SER A 302 -7.06 -19.59 -3.91
C SER A 302 -7.48 -19.44 -2.46
N ASP A 303 -7.16 -20.44 -1.63
CA ASP A 303 -7.44 -20.40 -0.21
C ASP A 303 -6.30 -19.68 0.51
N THR A 304 -6.62 -18.79 1.44
CA THR A 304 -5.62 -18.08 2.24
C THR A 304 -5.91 -18.27 3.73
N LEU A 305 -4.90 -18.70 4.46
CA LEU A 305 -4.95 -18.88 5.91
C LEU A 305 -4.28 -17.71 6.61
N PHE A 306 -4.96 -17.11 7.58
CA PHE A 306 -4.44 -16.05 8.45
C PHE A 306 -4.24 -16.60 9.85
N LEU A 307 -3.07 -16.35 10.43
CA LEU A 307 -2.68 -16.84 11.75
C LEU A 307 -2.19 -15.69 12.62
N TRP A 308 -2.60 -15.66 13.89
CA TRP A 308 -1.90 -14.86 14.91
C TRP A 308 -0.69 -15.63 15.45
N LEU A 309 0.47 -14.98 15.53
CA LEU A 309 1.70 -15.59 16.04
C LEU A 309 2.38 -14.68 17.07
N ASP A 310 2.60 -15.18 18.28
CA ASP A 310 3.41 -14.44 19.29
C ASP A 310 4.91 -14.50 18.98
N VAL A 311 5.34 -15.56 18.32
CA VAL A 311 6.74 -15.79 17.95
C VAL A 311 6.75 -16.18 16.46
N PRO A 312 7.56 -15.51 15.63
CA PRO A 312 7.60 -15.79 14.21
C PRO A 312 8.20 -17.18 13.99
N LYS A 313 7.64 -17.93 13.04
CA LYS A 313 8.17 -19.23 12.63
C LYS A 313 8.93 -19.07 11.32
N THR A 314 10.15 -19.58 11.26
CA THR A 314 10.87 -19.65 9.98
C THR A 314 10.27 -20.73 9.12
N LEU A 315 9.64 -20.33 8.02
CA LEU A 315 9.03 -21.21 7.02
C LEU A 315 9.55 -20.82 5.64
N THR A 316 9.71 -21.80 4.76
CA THR A 316 10.03 -21.55 3.34
C THR A 316 8.78 -21.46 2.47
N ASP A 317 7.65 -21.92 2.98
CA ASP A 317 6.34 -21.87 2.35
C ASP A 317 5.40 -21.06 3.25
N GLY A 318 4.84 -19.98 2.69
CA GLY A 318 4.07 -18.98 3.42
C GLY A 318 4.88 -17.72 3.78
N HIS A 319 4.21 -16.81 4.46
CA HIS A 319 4.74 -15.49 4.80
C HIS A 319 4.47 -15.14 6.25
N ILE A 320 5.51 -14.72 6.96
CA ILE A 320 5.38 -14.10 8.27
C ILE A 320 5.54 -12.60 8.12
N LEU A 321 4.55 -11.84 8.58
CA LEU A 321 4.57 -10.38 8.59
C LEU A 321 4.54 -9.89 10.04
N CYS A 322 4.99 -8.66 10.27
CA CYS A 322 4.68 -7.97 11.52
C CYS A 322 3.16 -7.85 11.67
N ASN A 323 2.65 -8.00 12.90
CA ASN A 323 1.23 -7.87 13.15
C ASN A 323 0.81 -6.38 13.11
N PRO A 324 -0.29 -6.02 12.42
CA PRO A 324 -0.67 -4.62 12.24
C PRO A 324 -1.33 -3.98 13.47
N ILE A 325 -1.65 -4.75 14.53
CA ILE A 325 -2.28 -4.22 15.75
C ILE A 325 -1.48 -4.49 17.03
N ASP A 326 -0.35 -5.18 16.92
CA ASP A 326 0.55 -5.48 18.05
C ASP A 326 2.00 -5.54 17.55
N ASN A 327 2.86 -4.65 18.03
CA ASN A 327 4.26 -4.54 17.59
C ASN A 327 5.11 -5.77 17.96
N ASP A 328 4.75 -6.47 19.02
CA ASP A 328 5.49 -7.62 19.54
C ASP A 328 5.01 -8.93 18.91
N ALA A 329 3.85 -8.91 18.26
CA ALA A 329 3.28 -10.05 17.56
C ALA A 329 3.57 -10.05 16.05
N PHE A 330 3.21 -11.16 15.44
CA PHE A 330 3.36 -11.45 14.03
C PHE A 330 2.05 -12.02 13.48
N MET A 331 1.91 -11.98 12.17
CA MET A 331 0.86 -12.70 11.46
C MET A 331 1.48 -13.69 10.46
N GLY A 332 0.91 -14.88 10.39
CA GLY A 332 1.25 -15.87 9.38
C GLY A 332 0.22 -15.88 8.25
N MET A 333 0.69 -15.97 7.02
CA MET A 333 -0.14 -16.17 5.83
C MET A 333 0.31 -17.42 5.09
N LEU A 334 -0.59 -18.38 4.90
CA LEU A 334 -0.35 -19.59 4.10
C LEU A 334 -1.29 -19.59 2.90
N TRP A 335 -0.79 -20.08 1.76
CA TRP A 335 -1.44 -20.11 0.45
C TRP A 335 -1.27 -21.52 -0.14
#